data_AF-A0A183EB77-F1
#
_entry.id   AF-A0A183EB77-F1
#
_cell.length_a   1.000
_cell.length_b   1.000
_cell.length_c   1.000
_cell.angle_alpha   90.00
_cell.angle_beta   90.00
_cell.angle_gamma   90.00
#
_symmetry.space_group_name_H-M   'P 1'
#
loop_
_entity.id
_entity.type
_entity.pdbx_description
1 polymer ?
#
loop_
_entity_poly.entity_id
_entity_poly.type
_entity_poly.pdbx_seq_one_letter_code
_entity_poly.pdbx_strand_id
1 'polypeptide(L)'
;MDQDILDELSPSDRSDGQRLRRHLQFFFMDPMMKWRVRHQFPFKLALQILKIIFITIQLVLFAELRMSHIDFMDDTNTVMRHKFLKNWNDDRDALVYPPSSGRYSVYTGADIVDQFAFVVVAVSF
;
A
#
# COMPACT_ATOMS: atom_id res chain seq x y z
N MET A 1 -19.44 49.21 -11.44
CA MET A 1 -18.99 50.13 -10.37
C MET A 1 -19.51 49.49 -9.10
N ASP A 2 -18.77 48.49 -8.60
CA ASP A 2 -19.21 47.68 -7.47
C ASP A 2 -19.19 48.57 -6.23
N GLN A 3 -20.36 48.98 -5.76
CA GLN A 3 -20.46 49.68 -4.48
C GLN A 3 -19.94 48.72 -3.41
N ASP A 4 -18.91 49.13 -2.67
CA ASP A 4 -18.36 48.34 -1.58
C ASP A 4 -19.49 48.22 -0.55
N ILE A 5 -20.11 47.05 -0.44
CA ILE A 5 -21.31 46.76 0.40
C ILE A 5 -21.09 47.22 1.86
N LEU A 6 -19.83 47.40 2.25
CA LEU A 6 -19.39 47.94 3.53
C LEU A 6 -19.68 49.43 3.74
N ASP A 7 -19.87 50.20 2.67
CA ASP A 7 -20.11 51.66 2.71
C ASP A 7 -21.58 52.00 2.98
N GLU A 8 -22.47 51.02 2.81
CA GLU A 8 -23.92 51.12 3.12
C GLU A 8 -24.22 50.80 4.59
N LEU A 9 -23.24 50.31 5.35
CA LEU A 9 -23.38 49.90 6.74
C LEU A 9 -23.17 51.06 7.72
N SER A 10 -23.76 50.92 8.92
CA SER A 10 -23.49 51.79 10.07
C SER A 10 -21.99 51.84 10.38
N PRO A 11 -21.44 52.98 10.87
CA PRO A 11 -20.01 53.13 11.13
C PRO A 11 -19.43 52.07 12.07
N SER A 12 -20.22 51.52 13.01
CA SER A 12 -19.80 50.38 13.85
C SER A 12 -19.67 49.10 13.03
N ASP A 13 -20.71 48.75 12.28
CA ASP A 13 -20.80 47.52 11.48
C ASP A 13 -19.80 47.50 10.32
N ARG A 14 -19.44 48.66 9.77
CA ARG A 14 -18.37 48.80 8.77
C ARG A 14 -17.00 48.38 9.33
N SER A 15 -16.72 48.68 10.59
CA SER A 15 -15.46 48.31 11.24
C SER A 15 -15.37 46.79 11.50
N ASP A 16 -16.48 46.19 11.90
CA ASP A 16 -16.58 44.74 12.13
C ASP A 16 -16.55 43.97 10.80
N GLY A 17 -17.23 44.47 9.77
CA GLY A 17 -17.17 43.92 8.41
C GLY A 17 -15.76 43.95 7.81
N GLN A 18 -15.02 45.04 8.00
CA GLN A 18 -13.62 45.13 7.57
C GLN A 18 -12.70 44.18 8.36
N ARG A 19 -12.90 44.04 9.68
CA ARG A 19 -12.19 43.06 10.51
C ARG A 19 -12.45 41.63 10.04
N LEU A 20 -13.72 41.29 9.80
CA LEU A 20 -14.13 39.98 9.30
C LEU A 20 -13.54 39.70 7.91
N ARG A 21 -13.59 40.67 6.99
CA ARG A 21 -13.00 40.56 5.63
C ARG A 21 -11.50 40.29 5.70
N ARG A 22 -10.75 41.00 6.57
CA ARG A 22 -9.32 40.74 6.77
C ARG A 22 -9.07 39.35 7.36
N HIS A 23 -9.90 38.91 8.30
CA HIS A 23 -9.77 37.58 8.92
C HIS A 23 -10.05 36.46 7.91
N LEU A 24 -11.09 36.59 7.08
CA LEU A 24 -11.39 35.65 6.01
C LEU A 24 -10.30 35.63 4.94
N GLN A 25 -9.85 36.79 4.48
CA GLN A 25 -8.73 36.88 3.53
C GLN A 25 -7.47 36.22 4.11
N PHE A 26 -7.19 36.42 5.40
CA PHE A 26 -6.10 35.74 6.06
C PHE A 26 -6.35 34.23 6.15
N PHE A 27 -7.57 33.77 6.42
CA PHE A 27 -7.90 32.34 6.47
C PHE A 27 -7.62 31.65 5.13
N PHE A 28 -8.09 32.23 4.02
CA PHE A 28 -7.93 31.69 2.66
C PHE A 28 -6.59 31.98 1.98
N MET A 29 -5.74 32.84 2.54
CA MET A 29 -4.40 33.10 2.00
C MET A 29 -3.51 31.84 2.05
N ASP A 30 -2.78 31.61 0.96
CA ASP A 30 -1.90 30.45 0.79
C ASP A 30 -0.87 30.30 1.92
N PRO A 31 -0.58 29.06 2.34
CA PRO A 31 0.33 28.77 3.45
C PRO A 31 1.76 29.24 3.18
N MET A 32 2.21 29.22 1.92
CA MET A 32 3.51 29.76 1.51
C MET A 32 3.60 31.29 1.67
N MET A 33 2.49 32.00 1.40
CA MET A 33 2.43 33.45 1.55
C MET A 33 2.37 33.86 3.04
N LYS A 34 1.62 33.10 3.86
CA LYS A 34 1.64 33.22 5.33
C LYS A 34 3.03 33.01 5.92
N TRP A 35 3.79 32.05 5.39
CA TRP A 35 5.16 31.79 5.84
C TRP A 35 6.08 32.99 5.60
N ARG A 36 6.04 33.57 4.39
CA ARG A 36 6.83 34.75 4.02
C ARG A 36 6.49 35.99 4.84
N VAL A 37 5.20 36.21 5.16
CA VAL A 37 4.74 37.36 5.93
C VAL A 37 5.04 37.23 7.44
N ARG A 38 4.94 36.03 8.02
CA ARG A 38 5.13 35.84 9.48
C ARG A 38 6.55 35.48 9.92
N HIS A 39 7.46 35.09 9.03
CA HIS A 39 8.81 34.60 9.38
C HIS A 39 8.81 33.44 10.42
N GLN A 40 7.66 32.80 10.65
CA GLN A 40 7.54 31.66 11.56
C GLN A 40 7.57 30.36 10.77
N PHE A 41 8.47 29.45 11.14
CA PHE A 41 8.62 28.16 10.48
C PHE A 41 7.29 27.38 10.41
N PRO A 42 6.86 26.87 9.23
CA PRO A 42 5.54 26.27 9.05
C PRO A 42 5.62 24.79 9.43
N PHE A 43 5.70 24.51 10.73
CA PHE A 43 5.83 23.14 11.26
C PHE A 43 4.77 22.18 10.70
N LYS A 44 3.54 22.65 10.47
CA LYS A 44 2.46 21.85 9.88
C LYS A 44 2.79 21.32 8.48
N LEU A 45 3.47 22.12 7.65
CA LEU A 45 3.84 21.74 6.29
C LEU A 45 5.10 20.85 6.29
N ALA A 46 6.08 21.16 7.13
CA ALA A 46 7.26 20.32 7.32
C ALA A 46 6.87 18.91 7.80
N LEU A 47 5.93 18.80 8.74
CA LEU A 47 5.40 17.52 9.21
C LEU A 47 4.65 16.76 8.10
N GLN A 48 3.96 17.44 7.19
CA GLN A 48 3.33 16.78 6.04
C GLN A 48 4.36 16.17 5.08
N ILE A 49 5.42 16.93 4.76
CA ILE A 49 6.51 16.43 3.89
C ILE A 49 7.20 15.25 4.57
N LEU A 50 7.52 15.39 5.86
CA LEU A 50 8.14 14.34 6.66
C LEU A 50 7.27 13.07 6.67
N LYS A 51 5.96 13.22 6.87
CA LYS A 51 5.00 12.11 6.83
C LYS A 51 5.04 11.37 5.50
N ILE A 52 5.09 12.09 4.38
CA ILE A 52 5.16 11.46 3.05
C ILE A 52 6.43 10.62 2.94
N ILE A 53 7.57 11.18 3.34
CA ILE A 53 8.86 10.46 3.33
C ILE A 53 8.78 9.18 4.19
N PHE A 54 8.26 9.29 5.42
CA PHE A 54 8.11 8.11 6.29
C PHE A 54 7.20 7.04 5.70
N ILE A 55 6.05 7.43 5.15
CA ILE A 55 5.11 6.48 4.53
C ILE A 55 5.77 5.81 3.31
N THR A 56 6.52 6.55 2.50
CA THR A 56 7.24 5.96 1.36
C THR A 56 8.31 4.96 1.79
N ILE A 57 9.11 5.29 2.80
CA ILE A 57 10.14 4.38 3.34
C ILE A 57 9.48 3.14 3.94
N GLN A 58 8.44 3.33 4.75
CA GLN A 58 7.70 2.22 5.37
C GLN A 58 7.12 1.28 4.31
N LEU A 59 6.58 1.82 3.22
CA LEU A 59 6.03 1.03 2.12
C LEU A 59 7.10 0.20 1.42
N VAL A 60 8.26 0.79 1.10
CA VAL A 60 9.36 0.09 0.42
C VAL A 60 9.90 -1.05 1.29
N LEU A 61 10.21 -0.76 2.56
CA LEU A 61 10.70 -1.79 3.49
C LEU A 61 9.69 -2.92 3.68
N PHE A 62 8.40 -2.59 3.77
CA PHE A 62 7.34 -3.58 3.86
C PHE A 62 7.24 -4.44 2.60
N ALA A 63 7.37 -3.83 1.41
CA ALA A 63 7.36 -4.55 0.15
C ALA A 63 8.52 -5.53 0.05
N GLU A 64 9.74 -5.11 0.39
CA GLU A 64 10.93 -5.98 0.39
C GLU A 64 10.77 -7.18 1.32
N LEU A 65 10.35 -6.94 2.57
CA LEU A 65 10.10 -8.00 3.54
C LEU A 65 9.01 -8.96 3.07
N ARG A 66 7.94 -8.43 2.48
CA ARG A 66 6.83 -9.24 1.98
C ARG A 66 7.24 -10.06 0.76
N MET A 67 7.98 -9.49 -0.19
CA MET A 67 8.46 -10.21 -1.37
C MET A 67 9.36 -11.37 -0.94
N SER A 68 10.37 -11.10 -0.10
CA SER A 68 11.25 -12.16 0.41
C SER A 68 10.51 -13.26 1.16
N HIS A 69 9.48 -12.91 1.95
CA HIS A 69 8.64 -13.89 2.62
C HIS A 69 7.82 -14.74 1.63
N ILE A 70 7.24 -14.10 0.62
CA ILE A 70 6.47 -14.80 -0.42
C ILE A 70 7.39 -15.74 -1.21
N ASP A 71 8.56 -15.27 -1.64
CA ASP A 71 9.53 -16.07 -2.39
C ASP A 71 9.96 -17.30 -1.58
N PHE A 72 10.29 -17.13 -0.29
CA PHE A 72 10.63 -18.25 0.58
C PHE A 72 9.48 -19.25 0.72
N MET A 73 8.23 -18.78 0.82
CA MET A 73 7.06 -19.64 0.91
C MET A 73 6.78 -20.37 -0.41
N ASP A 74 6.99 -19.72 -1.54
CA ASP A 74 6.77 -20.31 -2.87
C ASP A 74 7.85 -21.35 -3.19
N ASP A 75 9.12 -21.04 -2.93
CA ASP A 75 10.24 -21.98 -3.02
C ASP A 75 10.02 -23.19 -2.12
N THR A 76 9.62 -22.95 -0.86
CA THR A 76 9.30 -24.04 0.07
C THR A 76 8.16 -24.89 -0.46
N ASN A 77 7.07 -24.29 -0.96
CA ASN A 77 5.96 -25.06 -1.54
C ASN A 77 6.40 -25.89 -2.75
N THR A 78 7.23 -25.32 -3.62
CA THR A 78 7.78 -26.01 -4.79
C THR A 78 8.60 -27.21 -4.36
N VAL A 79 9.54 -27.04 -3.42
CA VAL A 79 10.34 -28.16 -2.88
C VAL A 79 9.44 -29.22 -2.22
N MET A 80 8.42 -28.81 -1.47
CA MET A 80 7.49 -29.75 -0.83
C MET A 80 6.70 -30.56 -1.86
N ARG A 81 6.26 -29.95 -2.96
CA ARG A 81 5.57 -30.67 -4.07
C ARG A 81 6.50 -31.68 -4.72
N HIS A 82 7.72 -31.28 -5.08
CA HIS A 82 8.72 -32.16 -5.71
C HIS A 82 9.18 -33.29 -4.78
N LYS A 83 9.25 -33.05 -3.47
CA LYS A 83 9.66 -34.08 -2.49
C LYS A 83 8.54 -35.07 -2.17
N PHE A 84 7.29 -34.62 -2.02
CA PHE A 84 6.21 -35.44 -1.48
C PHE A 84 5.19 -35.95 -2.52
N LEU A 85 5.08 -35.34 -3.69
CA LEU A 85 4.13 -35.78 -4.73
C LEU A 85 4.82 -36.70 -5.73
N LYS A 86 4.34 -37.94 -5.84
CA LYS A 86 4.89 -38.94 -6.77
C LYS A 86 4.68 -38.45 -8.20
N ASN A 87 5.73 -38.52 -9.02
CA ASN A 87 5.72 -38.08 -10.42
C ASN A 87 5.30 -36.60 -10.62
N TRP A 88 5.63 -35.73 -9.67
CA TRP A 88 5.54 -34.28 -9.88
C TRP A 88 6.58 -33.83 -10.92
N ASN A 89 6.22 -32.89 -11.80
CA ASN A 89 7.06 -32.39 -12.89
C ASN A 89 7.07 -30.86 -12.96
N ASP A 90 8.16 -30.29 -13.48
CA ASP A 90 8.34 -28.84 -13.60
C ASP A 90 7.26 -28.16 -14.45
N ASP A 91 6.65 -28.88 -15.40
CA ASP A 91 5.55 -28.36 -16.23
C ASP A 91 4.32 -27.93 -15.40
N ARG A 92 4.16 -28.44 -14.17
CA ARG A 92 3.08 -28.08 -13.24
C ARG A 92 3.37 -26.83 -12.41
N ASP A 93 4.64 -26.45 -12.30
CA ASP A 93 5.06 -25.23 -11.58
C ASP A 93 5.19 -24.03 -12.53
N ALA A 94 5.14 -24.26 -13.85
CA ALA A 94 5.15 -23.19 -14.83
C ALA A 94 3.93 -22.25 -14.68
N LEU A 95 4.19 -20.95 -14.56
CA LEU A 95 3.17 -19.88 -14.48
C LEU A 95 2.44 -19.61 -15.81
N VAL A 96 2.58 -20.48 -16.81
CA VAL A 96 1.95 -20.33 -18.12
C VAL A 96 0.47 -20.72 -18.01
N TYR A 97 -0.42 -19.78 -18.35
CA TYR A 97 -1.86 -20.02 -18.37
C TYR A 97 -2.38 -20.20 -19.81
N PRO A 98 -3.18 -21.24 -20.11
CA PRO A 98 -3.60 -22.32 -19.21
C PRO A 98 -2.45 -23.30 -18.93
N PRO A 99 -2.41 -23.91 -17.72
CA PRO A 99 -1.34 -24.84 -17.37
C PRO A 99 -1.39 -26.07 -18.29
N SER A 100 -0.23 -26.49 -18.79
CA SER A 100 -0.09 -27.65 -19.67
C SER A 100 -0.48 -28.96 -18.98
N SER A 101 -0.26 -29.02 -17.67
CA SER A 101 -0.65 -30.11 -16.79
C SER A 101 -1.77 -29.64 -15.86
N GLY A 102 -2.84 -30.42 -15.76
CA GLY A 102 -3.94 -30.14 -14.81
C GLY A 102 -3.50 -30.23 -13.35
N ARG A 103 -4.42 -29.95 -12.43
CA ARG A 103 -4.21 -30.16 -10.99
C ARG A 103 -3.77 -31.60 -10.73
N TYR A 104 -2.87 -31.80 -9.76
CA TYR A 104 -2.47 -33.13 -9.34
C TYR A 104 -3.67 -33.94 -8.86
N SER A 105 -3.90 -35.09 -9.49
CA SER A 105 -5.04 -35.97 -9.23
C SER A 105 -4.63 -37.43 -9.38
N VAL A 106 -5.28 -38.28 -8.58
CA VAL A 106 -5.10 -39.73 -8.56
C VAL A 106 -6.49 -40.36 -8.59
N TYR A 107 -6.71 -41.35 -9.46
CA TYR A 107 -8.06 -41.85 -9.77
C TYR A 107 -8.29 -43.32 -9.39
N THR A 108 -7.23 -44.07 -9.06
CA THR A 108 -7.32 -45.50 -8.73
C THR A 108 -6.85 -45.77 -7.30
N GLY A 109 -7.48 -46.73 -6.62
CA GLY A 109 -7.13 -47.08 -5.24
C GLY A 109 -5.68 -47.55 -5.07
N ALA A 110 -5.16 -48.30 -6.04
CA ALA A 110 -3.75 -48.72 -6.08
C ALA A 110 -2.80 -47.50 -6.11
N ASP A 111 -3.08 -46.53 -6.97
CA ASP A 111 -2.27 -45.31 -7.09
C ASP A 111 -2.29 -44.45 -5.82
N ILE A 112 -3.40 -44.45 -5.09
CA ILE A 112 -3.51 -43.75 -3.80
C ILE A 112 -2.58 -44.41 -2.77
N VAL A 113 -2.63 -45.74 -2.65
CA VAL A 113 -1.75 -46.49 -1.73
C VAL A 113 -0.28 -46.25 -2.09
N ASP A 114 0.05 -46.29 -3.37
CA ASP A 114 1.38 -45.99 -3.90
C ASP A 114 1.85 -44.56 -3.55
N GLN A 115 0.97 -43.56 -3.69
CA GLN A 115 1.27 -42.18 -3.32
C GLN A 115 1.54 -42.06 -1.81
N PHE A 116 0.75 -42.71 -0.96
CA PHE A 116 1.00 -42.72 0.49
C PHE A 116 2.31 -43.40 0.85
N ALA A 117 2.60 -44.55 0.23
CA ALA A 117 3.88 -45.24 0.44
C ALA A 117 5.07 -44.36 0.04
N PHE A 118 4.97 -43.66 -1.09
CA PHE A 118 5.98 -42.69 -1.53
C PHE A 118 6.20 -41.57 -0.49
N VAL A 119 5.12 -40.97 0.03
CA VAL A 119 5.21 -39.92 1.07
C VAL A 119 5.87 -40.44 2.34
N VAL A 120 5.50 -41.63 2.82
CA VAL A 120 6.07 -42.23 4.06
C VAL A 120 7.58 -42.45 3.91
N VAL A 121 8.02 -42.94 2.76
CA VAL A 121 9.45 -43.11 2.46
C VAL A 121 10.14 -41.74 2.41
N ALA A 122 9.54 -40.75 1.75
CA ALA A 122 10.10 -39.40 1.63
C ALA A 122 10.24 -38.64 2.96
N VAL A 123 9.41 -38.95 3.97
CA VAL A 123 9.51 -38.40 5.34
C VAL A 123 10.57 -39.10 6.18
N SER A 124 10.82 -40.38 5.91
CA SER A 124 11.70 -41.23 6.74
C SER A 124 13.20 -41.04 6.46
N PHE A 125 13.57 -40.08 5.61
CA PHE A 125 14.94 -39.67 5.27
C PHE A 125 15.20 -38.20 5.60
#